data_AF-A0A6A8AT62-F1
#
_entry.id   AF-A0A6A8AT62-F1
#
_cell.length_a   1.000
_cell.length_b   1.000
_cell.length_c   1.000
_cell.angle_alpha   90.00
_cell.angle_beta   90.00
_cell.angle_gamma   90.00
#
_symmetry.space_group_name_H-M   'P 1'
#
loop_
_entity.id
_entity.type
_entity.pdbx_description
1 polymer ?
#
loop_
_entity_poly.entity_id
_entity_poly.type
_entity_poly.pdbx_seq_one_letter_code
_entity_poly.pdbx_strand_id
1 'polypeptide(L)'
;MVSKDQAIGWVIFLVCAVVIIGYVVTLFGYTEIIQPYLDLGDVVAKDIQFWLVAAPVLIAFVAVLAIGAWIGWTMGTTPPPRPIEEIESESTTK
;
A
#
# COMPACT_ATOMS: atom_id res chain seq x y z
N MET A 1 1.89 4.57 36.61
CA MET A 1 1.23 5.57 35.74
C MET A 1 1.75 5.36 34.33
N VAL A 2 0.92 4.80 33.44
CA VAL A 2 1.30 4.59 32.03
C VAL A 2 1.43 5.98 31.40
N SER A 3 2.54 6.23 30.70
CA SER A 3 2.70 7.50 29.98
C SER A 3 1.66 7.60 28.87
N LYS A 4 1.21 8.82 28.54
CA LYS A 4 0.22 9.01 27.46
C LYS A 4 0.68 8.37 26.15
N ASP A 5 1.97 8.46 25.86
CA ASP A 5 2.57 7.91 24.65
C ASP A 5 2.56 6.38 24.66
N GLN A 6 2.80 5.76 25.82
CA GLN A 6 2.67 4.32 25.98
C GLN A 6 1.21 3.85 25.85
N ALA A 7 0.24 4.63 26.36
CA ALA A 7 -1.17 4.32 26.18
C ALA A 7 -1.58 4.36 24.69
N ILE A 8 -1.11 5.37 23.94
CA ILE A 8 -1.36 5.48 22.50
C ILE A 8 -0.73 4.29 21.75
N GLY A 9 0.50 3.91 22.11
CA GLY A 9 1.17 2.75 21.53
C GLY A 9 0.38 1.44 21.73
N TRP A 10 -0.13 1.20 22.93
CA TRP A 10 -0.96 0.02 23.21
C TRP A 10 -2.28 0.01 22.45
N VAL A 11 -2.92 1.17 22.31
CA VAL A 11 -4.17 1.28 21.53
C VAL A 11 -3.92 0.91 20.08
N ILE A 12 -2.88 1.48 19.45
CA ILE A 12 -2.53 1.17 18.05
C ILE A 12 -2.20 -0.32 17.90
N PHE A 13 -1.38 -0.86 18.80
CA PHE A 13 -1.02 -2.28 18.78
C PHE A 13 -2.25 -3.19 18.85
N LEU A 14 -3.18 -2.93 19.78
CA LEU A 14 -4.40 -3.72 19.93
C LEU A 14 -5.29 -3.63 18.69
N VAL A 15 -5.45 -2.43 18.12
CA VAL A 15 -6.22 -2.26 16.87
C VAL A 15 -5.58 -3.06 15.74
N CYS A 16 -4.27 -2.96 15.54
CA CYS A 16 -3.56 -3.74 14.53
C CYS A 16 -3.69 -5.24 14.77
N ALA A 17 -3.54 -5.70 16.01
CA ALA A 17 -3.69 -7.12 16.35
C ALA A 17 -5.10 -7.63 16.03
N VAL A 18 -6.14 -6.87 16.37
CA VAL A 18 -7.53 -7.21 16.03
C VAL A 18 -7.74 -7.27 14.52
N VAL A 19 -7.21 -6.30 13.77
CA VAL A 19 -7.31 -6.30 12.30
C VAL A 19 -6.61 -7.51 11.70
N ILE A 20 -5.41 -7.88 12.18
CA ILE A 20 -4.67 -9.06 11.73
C ILE A 20 -5.49 -10.33 11.99
N ILE A 21 -6.01 -10.48 13.22
CA ILE A 21 -6.81 -11.65 13.58
C ILE A 21 -8.05 -11.72 12.70
N GLY A 22 -8.80 -10.63 12.58
CA GLY A 22 -9.99 -10.56 11.71
C GLY A 22 -9.66 -10.92 10.27
N TYR A 23 -8.57 -10.38 9.72
CA TYR A 23 -8.12 -10.67 8.36
C TYR A 23 -7.85 -12.17 8.13
N VAL A 24 -7.07 -12.79 9.03
CA VAL A 24 -6.72 -14.21 8.94
C VAL A 24 -7.96 -15.09 9.11
N VAL A 25 -8.81 -14.79 10.09
CA VAL A 25 -10.03 -15.57 10.35
C VAL A 25 -10.99 -15.46 9.18
N THR A 26 -11.17 -14.28 8.58
CA THR A 26 -12.05 -14.13 7.41
C THR A 26 -11.52 -14.86 6.17
N LEU A 27 -10.20 -14.89 5.93
CA LEU A 27 -9.64 -15.58 4.77
C LEU A 27 -9.60 -17.10 4.91
N PHE A 28 -9.19 -17.61 6.07
CA PHE A 28 -8.90 -19.03 6.24
C PHE A 28 -9.88 -19.76 7.15
N GLY A 29 -10.58 -19.02 8.02
CA GLY A 29 -11.47 -19.57 9.04
C GLY A 29 -12.95 -19.30 8.81
N TYR A 30 -13.37 -18.74 7.65
CA TYR A 30 -14.77 -18.35 7.45
C TYR A 30 -15.74 -19.52 7.66
N THR A 31 -15.52 -20.65 6.99
CA THR A 31 -16.41 -21.82 7.04
C THR A 31 -16.50 -22.44 8.43
N GLU A 32 -15.37 -22.57 9.13
CA GLU A 32 -15.30 -23.27 10.42
C GLU A 32 -15.65 -22.36 11.62
N ILE A 33 -15.31 -21.07 11.54
CA ILE A 33 -15.35 -20.15 12.69
C ILE A 33 -16.48 -19.13 12.55
N ILE A 34 -16.76 -18.62 11.35
CA ILE A 34 -17.72 -17.52 11.15
C ILE A 34 -19.10 -18.05 10.75
N GLN A 35 -19.15 -18.94 9.75
CA GLN A 35 -20.39 -19.45 9.17
C GLN A 35 -21.39 -20.05 10.19
N PRO A 36 -20.96 -20.74 11.28
CA PRO A 36 -21.89 -21.26 12.29
C PRO A 36 -22.63 -20.17 13.09
N TYR A 37 -22.06 -18.98 13.20
CA TYR A 37 -22.64 -17.86 13.96
C TYR A 37 -23.30 -16.82 13.05
N LEU A 38 -22.81 -16.69 11.81
CA LEU A 38 -23.29 -15.72 10.84
C LEU A 38 -23.13 -16.28 9.43
N ASP A 39 -24.22 -16.78 8.87
CA ASP A 39 -24.26 -17.25 7.49
C ASP A 39 -24.57 -16.09 6.55
N LEU A 40 -23.53 -15.52 5.93
CA LEU A 40 -23.66 -14.46 4.93
C LEU A 40 -23.94 -15.01 3.52
N GLY A 41 -23.95 -16.33 3.34
CA GLY A 41 -24.01 -17.00 2.06
C GLY A 41 -22.65 -17.06 1.34
N ASP A 42 -22.38 -18.20 0.70
CA ASP A 42 -21.07 -18.50 0.09
C ASP A 42 -20.61 -17.49 -0.96
N VAL A 43 -21.55 -16.90 -1.71
CA VAL A 43 -21.24 -15.93 -2.77
C VAL A 43 -20.69 -14.64 -2.15
N VAL A 44 -21.40 -14.11 -1.14
CA VAL A 44 -21.01 -12.87 -0.46
C VAL A 44 -19.69 -13.06 0.30
N ALA A 45 -19.51 -14.21 0.95
CA ALA A 45 -18.28 -14.53 1.67
C ALA A 45 -17.05 -14.54 0.74
N LYS A 46 -17.18 -15.15 -0.44
CA LYS A 46 -16.10 -15.19 -1.44
C LYS A 46 -15.80 -13.79 -2.00
N ASP A 47 -16.83 -12.98 -2.23
CA ASP A 47 -16.64 -11.60 -2.68
C ASP A 47 -15.87 -10.78 -1.63
N ILE A 48 -16.22 -10.93 -0.34
CA ILE A 48 -15.50 -10.28 0.76
C ILE A 48 -14.05 -10.73 0.79
N GLN A 49 -13.78 -12.05 0.76
CA GLN A 49 -12.42 -12.60 0.77
C GLN A 49 -11.60 -12.10 -0.43
N PHE A 50 -12.21 -12.06 -1.62
CA PHE A 50 -11.56 -11.54 -2.82
C PHE A 50 -11.15 -10.08 -2.64
N TRP A 51 -12.07 -9.20 -2.24
CA TRP A 51 -11.78 -7.78 -2.08
C TRP A 51 -10.80 -7.49 -0.94
N LEU A 52 -10.81 -8.31 0.10
CA LEU A 52 -9.88 -8.20 1.24
C LEU A 52 -8.41 -8.41 0.81
N VAL A 53 -8.17 -9.20 -0.23
CA VAL A 53 -6.83 -9.39 -0.84
C VAL A 53 -6.62 -8.44 -2.01
N ALA A 54 -7.61 -8.31 -2.89
CA ALA A 54 -7.50 -7.54 -4.13
C ALA A 54 -7.26 -6.06 -3.87
N ALA A 55 -7.94 -5.44 -2.89
CA ALA A 55 -7.78 -4.02 -2.61
C ALA A 55 -6.35 -3.63 -2.18
N PRO A 56 -5.73 -4.23 -1.15
CA PRO A 56 -4.36 -3.86 -0.76
C PRO A 56 -3.33 -4.17 -1.85
N VAL A 57 -3.49 -5.30 -2.55
CA VAL A 57 -2.61 -5.67 -3.67
C VAL A 57 -2.73 -4.66 -4.82
N LEU A 58 -3.96 -4.28 -5.18
CA LEU A 58 -4.22 -3.28 -6.21
C LEU A 58 -3.61 -1.93 -5.85
N ILE A 59 -3.81 -1.45 -4.61
CA ILE A 59 -3.26 -0.17 -4.14
C ILE A 59 -1.73 -0.19 -4.23
N ALA A 60 -1.08 -1.24 -3.71
CA ALA A 60 0.37 -1.38 -3.77
C ALA A 60 0.89 -1.43 -5.21
N PHE A 61 0.23 -2.20 -6.08
CA PHE A 61 0.61 -2.34 -7.47
C PHE A 61 0.44 -1.03 -8.26
N VAL A 62 -0.69 -0.34 -8.09
CA VAL A 62 -0.95 0.97 -8.71
C VAL A 62 0.06 2.01 -8.22
N ALA A 63 0.43 2.01 -6.94
CA ALA A 63 1.46 2.91 -6.42
C ALA A 63 2.81 2.70 -7.11
N VAL A 64 3.23 1.45 -7.30
CA VAL A 64 4.47 1.11 -8.03
C VAL A 64 4.39 1.57 -9.49
N LEU A 65 3.28 1.28 -10.18
CA LEU A 65 3.09 1.72 -11.56
C LEU A 65 3.06 3.24 -11.71
N ALA A 66 2.44 3.95 -10.77
CA ALA A 66 2.39 5.40 -10.75
C ALA A 66 3.81 6.00 -10.64
N ILE A 67 4.68 5.41 -9.82
CA ILE A 67 6.09 5.81 -9.73
C ILE A 67 6.80 5.57 -11.07
N GLY A 68 6.64 4.38 -11.67
CA GLY A 68 7.24 4.08 -12.97
C GLY A 68 6.77 5.02 -14.08
N ALA A 69 5.47 5.32 -14.11
CA ALA A 69 4.87 6.27 -15.03
C ALA A 69 5.43 7.70 -14.84
N TRP A 70 5.59 8.14 -13.58
CA TRP A 70 6.19 9.43 -13.25
C TRP A 70 7.64 9.54 -13.74
N ILE A 71 8.46 8.50 -13.50
CA ILE A 71 9.84 8.45 -13.98
C ILE A 71 9.88 8.50 -15.51
N GLY A 72 9.07 7.67 -16.18
CA GLY A 72 8.97 7.67 -17.65
C GLY A 72 8.56 9.03 -18.21
N TRP A 73 7.60 9.71 -17.57
CA TRP A 73 7.18 11.06 -17.92
C TRP A 73 8.33 12.07 -17.83
N THR A 74 9.09 12.06 -16.72
CA THR A 74 10.23 12.97 -16.56
C THR A 74 11.30 12.73 -17.63
N MET A 75 11.69 11.49 -17.91
CA MET A 75 12.68 11.20 -18.97
C MET A 75 12.19 11.58 -20.37
N GLY A 76 10.90 11.38 -20.66
CA GLY A 76 10.31 11.74 -21.96
C GLY A 76 10.16 13.25 -22.17
N THR A 77 10.06 14.03 -21.09
CA THR A 77 9.87 15.48 -21.15
C THR A 77 11.13 16.29 -20.86
N THR A 78 12.18 15.68 -20.30
CA THR A 78 13.49 16.32 -20.16
C THR A 78 14.29 16.20 -21.45
N PRO A 79 14.66 17.31 -22.10
CA PRO A 79 15.66 17.28 -23.15
C PRO A 79 16.95 16.66 -22.61
N PRO A 80 17.68 15.88 -23.41
CA PRO A 80 18.96 15.35 -23.00
C PRO A 80 19.86 16.51 -22.52
N PRO A 81 20.59 16.32 -21.40
CA PRO A 81 21.46 17.38 -20.88
C PRO A 81 22.42 17.83 -21.97
N ARG A 82 22.63 19.16 -22.07
CA ARG A 82 23.52 19.75 -23.07
C ARG A 82 24.93 19.13 -22.97
N PRO A 83 25.64 18.94 -24.10
CA PRO A 83 27.01 18.46 -24.09
C PRO A 83 27.88 19.32 -23.17
N ILE A 84 28.75 18.65 -22.42
CA ILE A 84 29.53 19.22 -21.31
C ILE A 84 30.45 20.37 -21.82
N GLU A 85 30.87 20.29 -23.08
CA GLU A 85 31.72 21.26 -23.77
C GLU A 85 31.11 22.68 -23.86
N GLU A 86 29.78 22.78 -23.99
CA GLU A 86 29.08 24.08 -24.04
C GLU A 86 28.91 24.72 -22.64
N ILE A 87 28.90 23.89 -21.58
CA ILE A 87 28.72 24.36 -20.20
C ILE A 87 30.05 24.89 -19.64
N GLU A 88 31.17 24.26 -19.99
CA GLU A 88 32.51 24.68 -19.56
C GLU A 88 32.94 26.01 -20.20
N SER A 89 32.63 26.21 -21.48
CA SER A 89 32.93 27.45 -22.20
C SER A 89 32.11 28.66 -21.70
N GLU A 90 30.85 28.49 -21.31
CA GLU A 90 30.05 29.56 -20.68
C GLU A 90 30.60 29.94 -19.29
N SER A 91 31.10 28.96 -18.52
CA SER A 91 31.64 29.18 -17.17
C SER A 91 33.00 29.90 -17.14
N THR A 92 33.79 29.77 -18.22
CA THR A 92 35.12 30.40 -18.34
C THR A 92 35.06 31.79 -18.98
N THR A 93 33.96 32.12 -19.66
CA THR A 93 33.77 33.41 -20.36
C THR A 93 33.13 34.49 -19.47
N LYS A 94 32.57 34.12 -18.31
CA LYS A 94 32.08 35.04 -17.26
C LYS A 94 33.13 35.24 -16.18
#